data_AF-A0A162RXC4-F1
#
_entry.id   AF-A0A162RXC4-F1
#
_cell.length_a   1.000
_cell.length_b   1.000
_cell.length_c   1.000
_cell.angle_alpha   90.00
_cell.angle_beta   90.00
_cell.angle_gamma   90.00
#
_symmetry.space_group_name_H-M   'P 1'
#
loop_
_entity.id
_entity.type
_entity.pdbx_description
1 polymer ?
#
loop_
_entity_poly.entity_id
_entity_poly.type
_entity_poly.pdbx_seq_one_letter_code
_entity_poly.pdbx_strand_id
1 'polypeptide(L)'
;MKLSCAESTVRNMRFALRERARQARAFLAIMELVEDKMPKIANPKLRVFPVKEEKRKAVLPRFADLFGPDKEYTETEVKKIIEAIYEDDATIRRYLVDYGYLSRTNDGRKYYKNCEERIMSNINMI
;
A
#
# COMPACT_ATOMS: atom_id res chain seq x y z
N MET A 1 47.24 -22.39 -19.12
CA MET A 1 46.35 -23.24 -18.30
C MET A 1 45.22 -23.80 -19.17
N LYS A 2 45.28 -25.09 -19.56
CA LYS A 2 44.15 -25.77 -20.23
C LYS A 2 43.25 -26.34 -19.13
N LEU A 3 42.05 -25.80 -18.96
CA LEU A 3 41.05 -26.35 -18.04
C LEU A 3 40.66 -27.75 -18.52
N SER A 4 40.92 -28.76 -17.70
CA SER A 4 40.65 -30.18 -17.93
C SER A 4 39.18 -30.53 -17.73
N CYS A 5 38.26 -29.79 -18.35
CA CYS A 5 36.85 -30.16 -18.36
C CYS A 5 36.56 -30.93 -19.66
N ALA A 6 35.92 -32.10 -19.56
CA ALA A 6 35.57 -32.89 -20.74
C ALA A 6 34.66 -32.07 -21.68
N GLU A 7 34.87 -32.18 -22.99
CA GLU A 7 34.11 -31.44 -24.01
C GLU A 7 32.59 -31.67 -23.88
N SER A 8 32.20 -32.87 -23.44
CA SER A 8 30.83 -33.25 -23.10
C SER A 8 30.25 -32.42 -21.94
N THR A 9 31.03 -32.13 -20.91
CA THR A 9 30.62 -31.31 -19.76
C THR A 9 30.35 -29.86 -20.18
N VAL A 10 31.22 -29.29 -21.01
CA VAL A 10 31.04 -27.92 -21.54
C VAL A 10 29.81 -27.83 -22.43
N ARG A 11 29.59 -28.83 -23.30
CA ARG A 11 28.41 -28.92 -24.15
C ARG A 11 27.13 -29.03 -23.31
N ASN A 12 27.10 -29.91 -22.32
CA ASN A 12 25.94 -30.10 -21.44
C ASN A 12 25.59 -28.82 -20.65
N MET A 13 26.60 -28.15 -20.08
CA MET A 13 26.40 -26.86 -19.39
C MET A 13 25.84 -25.78 -20.33
N ARG A 14 26.32 -25.70 -21.58
CA ARG A 14 25.79 -24.77 -22.58
C ARG A 14 24.33 -25.06 -22.94
N PHE A 15 23.97 -26.33 -23.11
CA PHE A 15 22.59 -26.73 -23.35
C PHE A 15 21.69 -26.38 -22.14
N ALA A 16 22.11 -26.70 -20.93
CA ALA A 16 21.38 -26.37 -19.71
C ALA A 16 21.19 -24.84 -19.54
N LEU A 17 22.23 -24.04 -19.81
CA LEU A 17 22.15 -22.58 -19.76
C LEU A 17 21.22 -22.02 -20.84
N ARG A 18 21.26 -22.56 -22.06
CA ARG A 18 20.36 -22.15 -23.16
C ARG A 18 18.91 -22.49 -22.85
N GLU A 19 18.66 -23.65 -22.26
CA GLU A 19 17.31 -24.06 -21.86
C GLU A 19 16.76 -23.18 -20.74
N ARG A 20 17.58 -22.90 -19.71
CA ARG A 20 17.22 -21.96 -18.64
C ARG A 20 16.95 -20.56 -19.19
N ALA A 21 17.74 -20.10 -20.17
CA ALA A 21 17.51 -18.82 -20.82
C ALA A 21 16.17 -18.80 -21.60
N ARG A 22 15.80 -19.91 -22.25
CA ARG A 22 14.50 -20.04 -22.92
C ARG A 22 13.34 -20.02 -21.93
N GLN A 23 13.45 -20.76 -20.83
CA GLN A 23 12.45 -20.78 -19.76
C GLN A 23 12.27 -19.39 -19.14
N ALA A 24 13.36 -18.68 -18.86
CA ALA A 24 13.31 -17.31 -18.35
C ALA A 24 12.63 -16.34 -19.31
N ARG A 25 12.88 -16.46 -20.63
CA ARG A 25 12.19 -15.66 -21.66
C ARG A 25 10.69 -15.96 -21.73
N ALA A 26 10.30 -17.24 -21.66
CA ALA A 26 8.90 -17.63 -21.64
C ALA A 26 8.20 -17.12 -20.37
N PHE A 27 8.87 -17.21 -19.22
CA PHE A 27 8.36 -16.70 -17.95
C PHE A 27 8.18 -15.17 -17.98
N LEU A 28 9.16 -14.43 -18.49
CA LEU A 28 9.05 -12.97 -18.66
C LEU A 28 7.84 -12.57 -19.51
N ALA A 29 7.66 -13.20 -20.67
CA ALA A 29 6.53 -12.91 -21.55
C ALA A 29 5.17 -13.23 -20.90
N ILE A 30 5.09 -14.32 -20.11
CA ILE A 30 3.89 -14.66 -19.35
C ILE A 30 3.63 -13.61 -18.26
N MET A 31 4.65 -13.17 -17.53
CA MET A 31 4.51 -12.14 -16.49
C MET A 31 4.10 -10.79 -17.05
N GLU A 32 4.64 -10.39 -18.20
CA GLU A 32 4.25 -9.16 -18.91
C GLU A 32 2.77 -9.19 -19.32
N LEU A 33 2.29 -10.31 -19.87
CA LEU A 33 0.87 -10.51 -20.18
C LEU A 33 -0.03 -10.51 -18.93
N VAL A 34 0.49 -10.95 -17.79
CA VAL A 34 -0.21 -10.88 -16.50
C VAL A 34 -0.23 -9.44 -15.98
N GLU A 35 0.84 -8.67 -16.16
CA GLU A 35 0.93 -7.26 -15.76
C GLU A 35 0.00 -6.36 -16.59
N ASP A 36 -0.18 -6.63 -17.90
CA ASP A 36 -1.13 -5.89 -18.75
C ASP A 36 -2.59 -6.15 -18.37
N LYS A 37 -2.89 -7.34 -17.81
CA LYS A 37 -4.24 -7.72 -17.35
C LYS A 37 -4.47 -7.50 -15.86
N MET A 38 -3.42 -7.29 -15.08
CA MET A 38 -3.58 -6.74 -13.76
C MET A 38 -3.80 -5.25 -13.93
N PRO A 39 -4.96 -4.70 -13.52
CA PRO A 39 -5.01 -3.26 -13.33
C PRO A 39 -3.85 -2.93 -12.39
N LYS A 40 -2.88 -2.11 -12.84
CA LYS A 40 -2.00 -1.37 -11.92
C LYS A 40 -2.93 -0.91 -10.84
N ILE A 41 -2.77 -1.46 -9.65
CA ILE A 41 -3.79 -1.38 -8.63
C ILE A 41 -3.85 0.09 -8.20
N ALA A 42 -4.64 0.87 -8.93
CA ALA A 42 -5.14 2.16 -8.55
C ALA A 42 -6.11 1.84 -7.44
N ASN A 43 -5.56 1.75 -6.22
CA ASN A 43 -6.22 1.48 -4.95
C ASN A 43 -7.34 0.44 -5.05
N PRO A 44 -7.07 -0.85 -4.74
CA PRO A 44 -8.17 -1.78 -4.65
C PRO A 44 -8.95 -1.29 -3.43
N LYS A 45 -10.17 -0.75 -3.62
CA LYS A 45 -11.02 -0.32 -2.52
C LYS A 45 -10.91 -1.38 -1.44
N LEU A 46 -10.36 -0.99 -0.29
CA LEU A 46 -10.09 -1.92 0.78
C LEU A 46 -11.47 -2.40 1.24
N ARG A 47 -11.92 -3.58 0.79
CA ARG A 47 -13.23 -4.13 1.16
C ARG A 47 -13.28 -4.63 2.60
N VAL A 48 -12.11 -4.80 3.23
CA VAL A 48 -12.00 -5.31 4.59
C VAL A 48 -10.90 -4.52 5.29
N PHE A 49 -11.25 -3.78 6.34
CA PHE A 49 -10.24 -3.11 7.17
C PHE A 49 -9.45 -4.21 7.87
N PRO A 50 -8.12 -4.26 7.70
CA PRO A 50 -7.32 -5.30 8.34
C PRO A 50 -7.44 -5.16 9.87
N VAL A 51 -7.95 -6.21 10.51
CA VAL A 51 -8.12 -6.26 11.97
C VAL A 51 -6.76 -6.24 12.70
N LYS A 52 -5.64 -6.49 12.00
CA LYS A 52 -4.29 -6.36 12.59
C LYS A 52 -3.88 -4.90 12.72
N GLU A 53 -3.53 -4.50 13.94
CA GLU A 53 -3.19 -3.11 14.32
C GLU A 53 -2.06 -2.49 13.49
N GLU A 54 -1.04 -3.29 13.11
CA GLU A 54 0.08 -2.86 12.27
C GLU A 54 -0.37 -2.35 10.89
N LYS A 55 -1.31 -3.06 10.26
CA LYS A 55 -1.84 -2.67 8.96
C LYS A 55 -2.76 -1.46 9.06
N ARG A 56 -3.45 -1.27 10.19
CA ARG A 56 -4.27 -0.07 10.45
C ARG A 56 -3.39 1.18 10.55
N LYS A 57 -2.30 1.09 11.32
CA LYS A 57 -1.31 2.18 11.50
C LYS A 57 -0.65 2.58 10.18
N ALA A 58 -0.48 1.67 9.23
CA ALA A 58 0.06 1.98 7.91
C ALA A 58 -0.93 2.70 6.98
N VAL A 59 -2.23 2.52 7.19
CA VAL A 59 -3.29 3.05 6.32
C VAL A 59 -3.79 4.41 6.79
N LEU A 60 -3.80 4.67 8.11
CA LEU A 60 -4.25 5.95 8.69
C LEU A 60 -3.49 7.19 8.18
N PRO A 61 -2.15 7.18 8.06
CA PRO A 61 -1.40 8.30 7.49
C PRO A 61 -1.84 8.62 6.05
N ARG A 62 -2.08 7.58 5.23
CA ARG A 62 -2.56 7.77 3.84
C ARG A 62 -3.91 8.44 3.78
N PHE A 63 -4.79 8.19 4.75
CA PHE A 63 -6.05 8.92 4.86
C PHE A 63 -5.83 10.35 5.33
N ALA A 64 -4.95 10.57 6.31
CA ALA A 64 -4.60 11.89 6.80
C ALA A 64 -3.98 12.79 5.72
N ASP A 65 -3.22 12.22 4.78
CA ASP A 65 -2.62 12.94 3.64
C ASP A 65 -3.66 13.49 2.64
N LEU A 66 -4.88 12.94 2.65
CA LEU A 66 -5.98 13.45 1.81
C LEU A 66 -6.60 14.72 2.38
N PHE A 67 -6.40 14.97 3.68
CA PHE A 67 -6.93 16.13 4.38
C PHE A 67 -5.86 17.22 4.45
N GLY A 68 -6.22 18.42 4.03
CA GLY A 68 -5.37 19.60 4.15
C GLY A 68 -5.33 20.12 5.60
N PRO A 69 -4.16 20.54 6.12
CA PRO A 69 -4.00 21.05 7.48
C PRO A 69 -4.73 22.37 7.76
N ASP A 70 -5.16 23.09 6.72
CA ASP A 70 -5.83 24.39 6.83
C ASP A 70 -7.21 24.38 6.16
N LYS A 71 -7.85 23.20 6.16
CA LYS A 71 -9.17 23.03 5.57
C LYS A 71 -10.11 22.33 6.54
N GLU A 72 -11.28 22.93 6.72
CA GLU A 72 -12.40 22.30 7.40
C GLU A 72 -13.15 21.41 6.39
N TYR A 73 -13.41 20.18 6.81
CA TYR A 73 -14.19 19.21 6.05
C TYR A 73 -15.51 18.94 6.76
N THR A 74 -16.60 19.01 6.02
CA THR A 74 -17.90 18.55 6.51
C THR A 74 -17.95 17.04 6.58
N GLU A 75 -18.86 16.49 7.39
CA GLU A 75 -19.08 15.04 7.46
C GLU A 75 -19.29 14.40 6.07
N THR A 76 -20.03 15.10 5.19
CA THR A 76 -20.28 14.65 3.82
C THR A 76 -19.01 14.58 2.96
N GLU A 77 -18.11 15.55 3.12
CA GLU A 77 -16.82 15.55 2.40
C GLU A 77 -15.88 14.48 2.94
N VAL A 78 -15.77 14.37 4.27
CA VAL A 78 -15.00 13.30 4.93
C VAL A 78 -15.50 11.94 4.48
N LYS A 79 -16.82 11.74 4.49
CA LYS A 79 -17.45 10.51 4.00
C LYS A 79 -17.06 10.22 2.55
N LYS A 80 -17.18 11.18 1.63
CA LYS A 80 -16.81 10.99 0.21
C LYS A 80 -15.33 10.65 0.03
N ILE A 81 -14.43 11.31 0.76
CA ILE A 81 -12.99 11.06 0.70
C ILE A 81 -12.68 9.64 1.18
N ILE A 82 -13.32 9.20 2.28
CA ILE A 82 -13.13 7.87 2.82
C ILE A 82 -13.75 6.79 1.91
N GLU A 83 -15.00 6.98 1.44
CA GLU A 83 -15.73 6.07 0.54
C GLU A 83 -15.00 5.79 -0.79
N ALA A 84 -14.13 6.71 -1.21
CA ALA A 84 -13.27 6.50 -2.38
C ALA A 84 -12.28 5.33 -2.18
N ILE A 85 -11.89 5.05 -0.93
CA ILE A 85 -10.79 4.13 -0.57
C ILE A 85 -11.29 2.97 0.31
N TYR A 86 -12.26 3.21 1.19
CA TYR A 86 -12.80 2.25 2.17
C TYR A 86 -14.32 2.40 2.34
N GLU A 87 -15.03 1.27 2.44
CA GLU A 87 -16.50 1.24 2.41
C GLU A 87 -17.17 1.69 3.73
N ASP A 88 -16.49 1.57 4.87
CA ASP A 88 -17.01 1.97 6.18
C ASP A 88 -16.29 3.23 6.71
N ASP A 89 -16.94 4.38 6.46
CA ASP A 89 -16.44 5.69 6.83
C ASP A 89 -16.43 5.94 8.34
N ALA A 90 -17.36 5.33 9.07
CA ALA A 90 -17.53 5.53 10.52
C ALA A 90 -16.32 4.98 11.29
N THR A 91 -15.85 3.79 10.91
CA THR A 91 -14.69 3.15 11.52
C THR A 91 -13.41 3.95 11.29
N ILE A 92 -13.15 4.39 10.05
CA ILE A 92 -11.96 5.18 9.72
C ILE A 92 -11.96 6.53 10.41
N ARG A 93 -13.10 7.23 10.39
CA ARG A 93 -13.28 8.51 11.05
C ARG A 93 -13.00 8.42 12.56
N ARG A 94 -13.50 7.36 13.21
CA ARG A 94 -13.21 7.10 14.62
C ARG A 94 -11.72 6.91 14.84
N TYR A 95 -11.04 6.08 14.06
CA TYR A 95 -9.60 5.89 14.20
C TYR A 95 -8.80 7.17 13.91
N LEU A 96 -9.16 7.96 12.90
CA LEU A 96 -8.46 9.21 12.61
C LEU A 96 -8.54 10.20 13.78
N VAL A 97 -9.66 10.19 14.52
CA VAL A 97 -9.83 10.99 15.75
C VAL A 97 -9.09 10.36 16.95
N ASP A 98 -9.25 9.05 17.17
CA ASP A 98 -8.64 8.31 18.28
C ASP A 98 -7.10 8.36 18.21
N TYR A 99 -6.53 8.28 17.00
CA TYR A 99 -5.07 8.41 16.77
C TYR A 99 -4.60 9.86 16.65
N GLY A 100 -5.50 10.85 16.67
CA GLY A 100 -5.15 12.28 16.69
C GLY A 100 -4.79 12.91 15.34
N TYR A 101 -5.05 12.25 14.21
CA TYR A 101 -4.84 12.79 12.86
C TYR A 101 -5.90 13.84 12.49
N LEU A 102 -7.15 13.60 12.86
CA LEU A 102 -8.26 14.53 12.67
C LEU A 102 -8.84 14.94 14.01
N SER A 103 -9.24 16.20 14.13
CA SER A 103 -10.04 16.69 15.25
C SER A 103 -11.45 17.02 14.76
N ARG A 104 -12.43 16.79 15.63
CA ARG A 104 -13.85 17.06 15.36
C ARG A 104 -14.30 18.25 16.21
N THR A 105 -15.10 19.16 15.64
CA THR A 105 -15.77 20.20 16.43
C THR A 105 -16.77 19.58 17.42
N ASN A 106 -17.04 20.23 18.55
CA ASN A 106 -17.94 19.73 19.59
C ASN A 106 -19.37 19.44 19.06
N ASP A 107 -19.83 20.19 18.05
CA ASP A 107 -21.10 19.95 17.34
C ASP A 107 -21.08 18.74 16.41
N GLY A 108 -19.90 18.19 16.16
CA GLY A 108 -19.71 17.02 15.34
C GLY A 108 -19.82 17.20 13.83
N ARG A 109 -20.11 18.42 13.36
CA ARG A 109 -20.41 18.71 11.95
C ARG A 109 -19.17 18.90 11.06
N LYS A 110 -18.03 19.23 11.68
CA LYS A 110 -16.81 19.60 10.99
C LYS A 110 -15.60 18.84 11.53
N TYR A 111 -14.68 18.56 10.62
CA TYR A 111 -13.40 17.90 10.85
C TYR A 111 -12.28 18.79 10.34
N TYR A 112 -11.15 18.81 11.05
CA TYR A 112 -9.94 19.52 10.64
C TYR A 112 -8.72 18.65 10.93
N LYS A 113 -7.73 18.67 10.02
CA LYS A 113 -6.48 17.94 10.21
C LYS A 113 -5.65 18.65 11.28
N ASN A 114 -5.24 17.91 12.29
CA ASN A 114 -4.35 18.47 13.30
C ASN A 114 -2.96 18.58 12.68
N CYS A 115 -2.42 19.80 12.61
CA CYS A 115 -1.09 20.02 12.07
C CYS A 115 -0.07 19.19 12.87
N GLU A 116 0.87 18.59 12.16
CA GLU A 116 1.59 17.32 12.44
C GLU A 116 2.52 17.24 13.67
N GLU A 117 2.39 18.09 14.69
CA GLU A 117 3.39 18.15 15.77
C GLU A 117 3.25 17.08 16.88
N ARG A 118 2.21 16.23 16.87
CA ARG A 118 1.96 15.25 17.96
C ARG A 118 2.22 13.78 17.64
N ILE A 119 2.55 13.45 16.39
CA ILE A 119 2.57 12.04 15.94
C ILE A 119 3.85 11.31 16.40
N MET A 120 4.93 12.04 16.69
CA MET A 120 6.21 11.42 17.09
C MET A 120 6.29 10.98 18.56
N SER A 121 5.40 11.44 19.44
CA SER A 121 5.47 11.09 20.88
C SER A 121 4.89 9.72 21.26
N ASN A 122 4.04 9.12 20.42
CA ASN A 122 3.35 7.86 20.77
C ASN A 122 3.94 6.58 20.14
N ILE A 123 4.99 6.70 19.30
CA ILE A 123 5.66 5.52 18.71
C ILE A 123 6.80 5.01 19.61
N ASN A 124 7.33 5.84 20.52
CA ASN A 124 8.48 5.50 21.38
C ASN A 124 8.15 5.01 22.79
N MET A 125 6.94 4.48 23.03
CA MET A 125 6.61 3.87 24.32
C MET A 125 6.12 2.42 24.16
N ILE A 126 6.99 1.56 23.62
CA ILE A 126 6.99 0.10 23.82
C ILE A 126 8.44 -0.33 24.02
#